data_AF-A0A952IRC2-F1
#
_entry.id   AF-A0A952IRC2-F1
#
_cell.length_a   1.000
_cell.length_b   1.000
_cell.length_c   1.000
_cell.angle_alpha   90.00
_cell.angle_beta   90.00
_cell.angle_gamma   90.00
#
_symmetry.space_group_name_H-M   'P 1'
#
loop_
_entity.id
_entity.type
_entity.pdbx_description
1 polymer ?
#
loop_
_entity_poly.entity_id
_entity_poly.type
_entity_poly.pdbx_seq_one_letter_code
_entity_poly.pdbx_strand_id
1 'polypeptide(L)' 'MAATWVVGAEAHVLWNDPNASVKVFLRDESNTQVDRDTDGSGSPETVSAVAATSGRWSVGVRIQSGSIDYDVLVNTTQ' A
#
# COMPACT_ATOMS: atom_id res chain seq x y z
N MET A 1 17.76 -9.38 -26.70
CA MET A 1 17.04 -9.69 -25.45
C MET A 1 16.09 -8.54 -25.17
N ALA A 2 14.80 -8.80 -25.00
CA ALA A 2 13.84 -7.77 -24.59
C ALA A 2 13.91 -7.63 -23.06
N ALA A 3 13.93 -6.41 -22.54
CA ALA A 3 13.75 -6.17 -21.11
C ALA A 3 12.32 -6.61 -20.75
N THR A 4 12.20 -7.62 -19.89
CA THR A 4 10.91 -7.93 -19.25
C THR A 4 10.64 -6.81 -18.27
N TRP A 5 9.79 -5.87 -18.66
CA TRP A 5 9.28 -4.86 -17.74
C TRP A 5 8.48 -5.59 -16.65
N VAL A 6 8.88 -5.39 -15.40
CA VAL A 6 8.15 -5.91 -14.25
C VAL A 6 7.08 -4.88 -13.93
N VAL A 7 5.81 -5.24 -14.14
CA VAL A 7 4.67 -4.41 -13.75
C VAL A 7 4.58 -4.46 -12.23
N GLY A 8 4.51 -3.30 -11.58
CA GLY A 8 4.48 -3.16 -10.13
C GLY A 8 3.31 -2.30 -9.68
N ALA A 9 2.73 -2.64 -8.53
CA ALA A 9 1.77 -1.83 -7.80
C ALA A 9 2.42 -1.37 -6.49
N GLU A 10 2.38 -0.08 -6.23
CA GLU A 10 2.95 0.56 -5.05
C GLU A 10 1.94 1.56 -4.49
N ALA A 11 1.82 1.63 -3.17
CA ALA A 11 1.02 2.62 -2.50
C ALA A 11 1.80 3.28 -1.35
N HIS A 12 1.72 4.61 -1.31
CA HIS A 12 2.24 5.45 -0.24
C HIS A 12 1.09 6.03 0.56
N VAL A 13 1.06 5.77 1.85
CA VAL A 13 0.04 6.30 2.76
C VAL A 13 0.71 7.25 3.73
N LEU A 14 0.24 8.50 3.73
CA LEU A 14 0.75 9.56 4.59
C LEU A 14 -0.36 9.98 5.55
N TRP A 15 -0.02 10.15 6.81
CA TRP A 15 -0.91 10.74 7.81
C TRP A 15 -0.19 11.75 8.69
N ASN A 16 -0.97 12.64 9.31
CA ASN A 16 -0.49 13.84 9.98
C ASN A 16 -0.13 13.64 11.47
N ASP A 17 -0.72 12.67 12.17
CA ASP A 17 -0.41 12.40 13.58
C ASP A 17 0.65 11.29 13.73
N PRO A 18 1.88 11.60 14.15
CA PRO A 18 2.92 10.60 14.34
C PRO A 18 2.65 9.62 15.49
N ASN A 19 1.67 9.92 16.36
CA ASN A 19 1.29 9.04 17.47
C ASN A 19 0.10 8.13 17.14
N ALA A 20 -0.53 8.32 15.98
CA ALA A 20 -1.57 7.41 15.52
C ALA A 20 -0.96 6.06 15.12
N SER A 21 -1.70 4.99 15.39
CA SER A 21 -1.32 3.66 14.92
C SER A 21 -2.17 3.28 13.73
N VAL A 22 -1.52 3.10 12.59
CA VAL A 22 -2.17 2.87 11.29
C VAL A 22 -1.56 1.63 10.67
N LYS A 23 -2.40 0.72 10.16
CA LYS A 23 -1.98 -0.42 9.35
C LYS A 23 -2.39 -0.21 7.90
N VAL A 24 -1.44 -0.40 6.99
CA VAL A 24 -1.65 -0.37 5.54
C VAL A 24 -1.56 -1.78 4.98
N PHE A 25 -2.39 -2.08 3.98
CA PHE A 25 -2.45 -3.39 3.32
C PHE A 25 -2.53 -3.19 1.81
N LEU A 26 -1.74 -3.93 1.04
CA LEU A 26 -1.91 -4.07 -0.40
C LEU A 26 -2.58 -5.40 -0.70
N ARG A 27 -3.62 -5.37 -1.55
CA ARG A 27 -4.32 -6.57 -2.00
C ARG A 27 -4.34 -6.65 -3.52
N ASP A 28 -4.16 -7.88 -4.02
CA ASP A 28 -4.24 -8.23 -5.43
C ASP A 28 -5.69 -8.27 -5.95
N GLU A 29 -5.88 -8.73 -7.19
CA GLU A 29 -7.18 -8.82 -7.86
C GLU A 29 -8.17 -9.77 -7.19
N SER A 30 -7.67 -10.75 -6.45
CA SER A 30 -8.48 -11.69 -5.68
C SER A 30 -8.88 -11.14 -4.30
N ASN A 31 -8.47 -9.90 -3.99
CA ASN A 31 -8.48 -9.31 -2.65
C ASN A 31 -7.60 -10.06 -1.64
N THR A 32 -6.60 -10.82 -2.11
CA THR A 32 -5.62 -11.45 -1.24
C THR A 32 -4.59 -10.42 -0.83
N GLN A 33 -4.26 -10.35 0.46
CA GLN A 33 -3.20 -9.48 0.95
C GLN A 33 -1.84 -9.99 0.49
N VAL A 34 -1.13 -9.17 -0.27
CA VAL A 34 0.21 -9.49 -0.81
C VAL A 34 1.31 -8.71 -0.12
N ASP A 35 0.98 -7.59 0.50
CA ASP A 35 1.89 -6.82 1.34
C ASP A 35 1.13 -6.09 2.47
N ARG A 36 1.82 -5.75 3.55
CA ARG A 36 1.25 -4.99 4.66
C ARG A 36 2.31 -4.35 5.54
N ASP A 37 1.90 -3.28 6.21
CA ASP A 37 2.61 -2.79 7.39
C ASP A 37 2.63 -3.86 8.50
N THR A 38 3.79 -3.98 9.14
CA THR A 38 4.05 -4.92 10.23
C THR A 38 4.16 -4.26 11.60
N ASP A 39 4.55 -2.99 11.72
CA ASP A 39 4.83 -2.35 13.01
C ASP A 39 3.77 -1.33 13.45
N GLY A 40 3.09 -0.66 12.51
CA GLY A 40 1.93 0.19 12.77
C GLY A 40 2.31 1.57 13.26
N SER A 41 3.56 1.94 13.02
CA SER A 41 4.20 3.15 13.48
C SER A 41 4.95 3.82 12.34
N GLY A 42 4.91 5.15 12.30
CA GLY A 42 5.64 5.93 11.30
C GLY A 42 4.83 6.22 10.05
N SER A 43 4.77 7.52 9.73
CA SER A 43 4.26 8.07 8.47
C SER A 43 5.46 8.66 7.72
N PRO A 44 5.61 8.43 6.41
CA PRO A 44 4.73 7.65 5.53
C PRO A 44 4.95 6.14 5.64
N GLU A 45 3.96 5.37 5.20
CA GLU A 45 4.07 3.92 5.00
C GLU A 45 3.99 3.55 3.52
N THR A 46 4.81 2.59 3.10
CA THR A 46 4.84 2.09 1.70
C THR A 46 4.54 0.61 1.65
N VAL A 47 3.59 0.22 0.82
CA VAL A 47 3.32 -1.19 0.47
C VAL A 47 3.47 -1.40 -1.02
N SER A 48 4.08 -2.51 -1.44
CA SER A 48 4.36 -2.77 -2.86
C SER A 48 4.36 -4.25 -3.22
N ALA A 49 4.02 -4.56 -4.47
CA ALA A 49 4.17 -5.89 -5.03
C ALA A 49 4.39 -5.85 -6.55
N VAL A 50 5.00 -6.91 -7.06
CA VAL A 50 5.05 -7.18 -8.50
C VAL A 50 3.69 -7.73 -8.93
N ALA A 51 3.06 -7.05 -9.89
CA ALA A 51 1.80 -7.48 -10.48
C ALA A 51 2.08 -8.51 -11.58
N ALA A 52 1.80 -9.78 -11.29
CA ALA A 52 1.91 -10.86 -12.28
C ALA A 52 0.76 -10.83 -13.31
N THR A 53 -0.35 -10.20 -12.94
CA THR A 53 -1.56 -10.05 -13.76
C THR A 53 -2.01 -8.60 -13.76
N SER A 54 -2.81 -8.25 -14.75
CA SER A 54 -3.55 -6.98 -14.74
C SER A 54 -4.89 -7.17 -14.05
N GLY A 55 -5.34 -6.12 -13.37
CA GLY A 55 -6.68 -6.04 -12.83
C GLY A 55 -6.79 -5.05 -11.69
N ARG A 56 -7.87 -5.17 -10.92
CA ARG A 56 -8.18 -4.22 -9.85
C ARG A 56 -7.48 -4.63 -8.56
N TRP A 57 -6.55 -3.80 -8.11
CA TRP A 57 -5.92 -3.92 -6.81
C TRP A 57 -6.59 -3.00 -5.80
N SER A 58 -6.33 -3.22 -4.50
CA SER A 58 -6.84 -2.33 -3.45
C SER A 58 -5.83 -2.06 -2.35
N VAL A 59 -5.90 -0.85 -1.80
CA VAL A 59 -5.17 -0.45 -0.61
C VAL A 59 -6.15 -0.39 0.56
N GLY A 60 -5.86 -1.09 1.64
CA GLY A 60 -6.59 -0.99 2.90
C GLY A 60 -5.84 -0.10 3.89
N VAL A 61 -6.56 0.82 4.52
CA VAL A 61 -6.04 1.62 5.65
C VAL A 61 -6.89 1.29 6.88
N ARG A 62 -6.24 0.91 7.99
CA ARG A 62 -6.89 0.64 9.26
C ARG A 62 -6.27 1.48 10.36
N ILE A 63 -7.07 2.36 10.96
CA ILE A 63 -6.69 3.13 12.13
C ILE A 63 -6.93 2.25 13.36
N GLN A 64 -5.86 1.86 14.06
CA GLN A 64 -5.95 1.09 15.31
C GLN A 64 -6.15 2.00 16.52
N SER A 65 -5.50 3.16 16.51
CA SER A 65 -5.66 4.21 17.52
C SER A 65 -5.28 5.59 16.94
N GLY A 66 -5.83 6.64 17.54
CA GLY A 66 -5.68 8.02 17.06
C GLY A 66 -6.82 8.45 16.13
N SER A 67 -6.82 9.72 15.77
CA SER A 67 -7.71 10.31 14.76
C SER A 67 -6.83 11.06 13.78
N ILE A 68 -6.92 10.72 12.50
CA ILE A 68 -6.00 11.21 11.48
C ILE A 68 -6.73 11.64 10.23
N ASP A 69 -6.12 12.59 9.55
CA ASP A 69 -6.29 12.78 8.12
C ASP A 69 -5.18 12.00 7.41
N TYR A 70 -5.51 11.36 6.29
CA TYR A 70 -4.53 10.61 5.52
C TYR A 70 -4.74 10.75 4.01
N ASP A 71 -3.64 10.70 3.29
CA ASP A 71 -3.59 10.63 1.83
C ASP A 71 -3.11 9.25 1.39
N VAL A 72 -3.67 8.74 0.29
CA VAL A 72 -3.23 7.49 -0.35
C VAL A 72 -2.82 7.81 -1.78
N LEU A 73 -1.52 7.66 -2.07
CA LEU A 73 -0.97 7.80 -3.42
C LEU A 73 -0.69 6.41 -3.97
N VAL A 74 -1.20 6.12 -5.16
CA VAL A 74 -1.00 4.83 -5.83
C VAL A 74 -0.18 5.07 -7.08
N ASN A 75 0.94 4.35 -7.19
CA ASN A 75 1.79 4.29 -8.36
C ASN A 75 1.68 2.90 -8.98
N THR A 76 1.42 2.86 -10.28
CA THR A 76 1.50 1.63 -11.08
C THR A 76 2.54 1.82 -12.16
N THR A 77 3.54 0.95 -12.21
CA THR A 77 4.47 0.94 -13.35
C THR A 77 3.85 0.08 -14.45
N GLN A 78 3.52 0.69 -15.60
CA GLN A 78 3.11 -0.03 -16.82
C GLN A 78 4.32 -0.57 -17.57
#